data_AF-A0A7J3AD58-F1
#
_entry.id   AF-A0A7J3AD58-F1
#
_cell.length_a   1.000
_cell.length_b   1.000
_cell.length_c   1.000
_cell.angle_alpha   90.00
_cell.angle_beta   90.00
_cell.angle_gamma   90.00
#
_symmetry.space_group_name_H-M   'P 1'
#
loop_
_entity.id
_entity.type
_entity.pdbx_description
1 polymer ?
#
loop_
_entity_poly.entity_id
_entity_poly.type
_entity_poly.pdbx_seq_one_letter_code
_entity_poly.pdbx_strand_id
1 'polypeptide(L)'
;FLDPETFQKIGQVEVHDGNTSVTRLNELEFVKGDVYANVWGEDRIAIINPETGQVKGWIDLAGIYPQANQNPNSVLNGIAYDQEADRIFVTGKLWSKLFEIKLIERK
;
A
#
# COMPACT_ATOMS: atom_id res chain seq x y z
N PHE A 1 0.65 -12.02 10.71
CA PHE A 1 -0.43 -12.96 10.35
C PHE A 1 -1.30 -13.20 11.56
N LEU A 2 -2.60 -13.10 11.35
CA LEU A 2 -3.61 -13.35 12.37
C LEU A 2 -4.45 -14.55 11.92
N ASP A 3 -4.82 -15.38 12.88
CA ASP A 3 -5.88 -16.36 12.68
C ASP A 3 -7.21 -15.63 12.44
N PRO A 4 -7.99 -15.98 11.40
CA PRO A 4 -9.18 -15.21 11.02
C PRO A 4 -10.37 -15.38 11.99
N GLU A 5 -10.40 -16.43 12.80
CA GLU A 5 -11.50 -16.68 13.75
C GLU A 5 -11.22 -16.05 15.12
N THR A 6 -9.97 -16.16 15.57
CA THR A 6 -9.56 -15.79 16.94
C THR A 6 -8.79 -14.48 17.00
N PHE A 7 -8.34 -13.96 15.86
CA PHE A 7 -7.43 -12.81 15.74
C PHE A 7 -6.11 -12.99 16.51
N GLN A 8 -5.74 -14.23 16.86
CA GLN A 8 -4.47 -14.51 17.50
C GLN A 8 -3.33 -14.41 16.50
N LYS A 9 -2.18 -13.91 16.96
CA LYS A 9 -0.97 -13.85 16.13
C LYS A 9 -0.43 -15.25 15.86
N ILE A 10 -0.46 -15.66 14.60
CA ILE A 10 0.06 -16.96 14.13
C ILE A 10 1.40 -16.83 13.40
N GLY A 11 1.83 -15.61 13.10
CA GLY A 11 3.12 -15.37 12.46
C GLY A 11 3.40 -13.89 12.24
N GLN A 12 4.61 -13.58 11.79
CA GLN A 12 5.07 -12.24 11.46
C GLN A 12 6.23 -12.32 10.48
N VAL A 13 6.32 -11.33 9.60
CA VAL A 13 7.52 -11.00 8.84
C VAL A 13 7.92 -9.55 9.15
N GLU A 14 9.22 -9.27 9.08
CA GLU A 14 9.72 -7.89 9.07
C GLU A 14 9.85 -7.45 7.62
N VAL A 15 9.39 -6.24 7.31
CA VAL A 15 9.43 -5.74 5.93
C VAL A 15 10.73 -5.00 5.69
N HIS A 16 11.41 -5.33 4.59
CA HIS A 16 12.69 -4.73 4.24
C HIS A 16 12.85 -4.54 2.73
N ASP A 17 13.53 -3.48 2.34
CA ASP A 17 14.01 -3.23 0.98
C ASP A 17 15.53 -3.43 0.96
N GLY A 18 15.94 -4.63 0.53
CA GLY A 18 17.33 -5.06 0.64
C GLY A 18 17.72 -5.19 2.11
N ASN A 19 18.72 -4.43 2.55
CA ASN A 19 19.17 -4.42 3.94
C ASN A 19 18.50 -3.34 4.81
N THR A 20 17.51 -2.61 4.28
CA THR A 20 16.87 -1.49 4.99
C THR A 20 15.46 -1.88 5.42
N SER A 21 15.18 -1.87 6.73
CA SER A 21 13.83 -2.08 7.24
C SER A 21 12.89 -0.96 6.77
N VAL A 22 11.70 -1.34 6.30
CA VAL A 22 10.63 -0.41 5.94
C VAL A 22 9.70 -0.27 7.14
N THR A 23 9.46 0.97 7.57
CA THR A 23 8.62 1.27 8.72
C THR A 23 7.40 2.10 8.31
N ARG A 24 6.50 2.38 9.25
CA ARG A 24 5.29 3.19 9.02
C ARG A 24 4.34 2.62 7.96
N LEU A 25 4.37 1.29 7.78
CA LEU A 25 3.34 0.58 7.01
C LEU A 25 1.99 0.81 7.68
N ASN A 26 1.01 1.22 6.90
CA ASN A 26 -0.30 1.59 7.42
C ASN A 26 -1.39 0.74 6.77
N GLU A 27 -2.10 1.26 5.77
CA GLU A 27 -3.10 0.46 5.04
C GLU A 27 -2.44 -0.70 4.30
N LEU A 28 -3.13 -1.85 4.25
CA LEU A 28 -2.71 -3.06 3.56
C LEU A 28 -3.80 -3.53 2.58
N GLU A 29 -3.39 -4.07 1.45
CA GLU A 29 -4.28 -4.77 0.52
C GLU A 29 -3.58 -5.99 -0.09
N PHE A 30 -4.28 -7.12 -0.22
CA PHE A 30 -3.72 -8.33 -0.83
C PHE A 30 -4.01 -8.36 -2.33
N VAL A 31 -2.96 -8.23 -3.14
CA VAL A 31 -3.06 -8.08 -4.60
C VAL A 31 -2.23 -9.16 -5.28
N LYS A 32 -2.90 -10.12 -5.92
CA LYS A 32 -2.27 -11.18 -6.74
C LYS A 32 -1.11 -11.92 -6.06
N GLY A 33 -1.22 -12.18 -4.76
CA GLY A 33 -0.21 -12.91 -3.99
C GLY A 33 0.78 -12.03 -3.21
N ASP A 34 0.79 -10.72 -3.47
CA ASP A 34 1.62 -9.76 -2.75
C ASP A 34 0.77 -8.90 -1.80
N VAL A 35 1.41 -8.34 -0.77
CA VAL A 35 0.81 -7.33 0.10
C VAL A 35 1.22 -5.96 -0.37
N TYR A 36 0.25 -5.12 -0.68
CA TYR A 36 0.45 -3.72 -1.02
C TYR A 36 0.27 -2.92 0.25
N ALA A 37 1.22 -2.05 0.59
CA ALA A 37 1.17 -1.27 1.82
C ALA A 37 1.46 0.21 1.59
N ASN A 38 0.59 1.10 2.08
CA ASN A 38 0.91 2.52 2.16
C ASN A 38 2.02 2.75 3.18
N VAL A 39 2.95 3.67 2.88
CA VAL A 39 3.92 4.18 3.85
C VAL A 39 3.44 5.53 4.38
N TRP A 40 3.11 5.59 5.67
CA TRP A 40 2.54 6.81 6.26
C TRP A 40 3.53 7.99 6.20
N GLY A 41 3.06 9.09 5.61
CA GLY A 41 3.86 10.30 5.37
C GLY A 41 4.56 10.31 4.00
N GLU A 42 4.34 9.31 3.16
CA GLU A 42 4.87 9.24 1.81
C GLU A 42 3.78 8.98 0.76
N ASP A 43 3.99 9.47 -0.46
CA ASP A 43 3.12 9.18 -1.61
C ASP A 43 3.54 7.89 -2.32
N ARG A 44 3.89 6.84 -1.56
CA ARG A 44 4.37 5.56 -2.08
C ARG A 44 3.65 4.37 -1.47
N ILE A 45 3.52 3.31 -2.27
CA ILE A 45 3.03 1.99 -1.85
C ILE A 45 4.15 0.97 -2.05
N ALA A 46 4.44 0.18 -1.03
CA ALA A 46 5.36 -0.95 -1.12
C ALA A 46 4.61 -2.19 -1.65
N ILE A 47 5.19 -2.90 -2.60
CA ILE A 47 4.75 -4.24 -3.01
C ILE A 47 5.61 -5.25 -2.26
N ILE A 48 5.02 -6.01 -1.35
CA ILE A 48 5.72 -6.82 -0.35
C ILE A 48 5.43 -8.30 -0.60
N ASN A 49 6.47 -9.12 -0.66
CA ASN A 49 6.32 -10.57 -0.60
C ASN A 49 5.90 -10.96 0.84
N PRO A 50 4.72 -11.54 1.08
CA PRO A 50 4.25 -11.81 2.43
C PRO A 50 5.04 -12.91 3.15
N GLU A 51 5.65 -13.85 2.43
CA GLU A 51 6.39 -14.97 3.02
C GLU A 51 7.75 -14.53 3.59
N THR A 52 8.38 -13.56 2.95
CA THR A 52 9.75 -13.12 3.28
C THR A 52 9.82 -11.72 3.89
N GLY A 53 8.84 -10.86 3.63
CA GLY A 53 8.89 -9.44 3.97
C GLY A 53 9.70 -8.58 2.99
N GLN A 54 10.33 -9.17 1.97
CA GLN A 54 11.09 -8.43 0.97
C GLN A 54 10.16 -7.56 0.11
N VAL A 55 10.53 -6.28 -0.04
CA VAL A 55 9.90 -5.38 -1.02
C VAL A 55 10.32 -5.80 -2.43
N LYS A 56 9.34 -6.09 -3.29
CA LYS A 56 9.51 -6.44 -4.70
C LYS A 56 9.54 -5.21 -5.61
N GLY A 57 8.95 -4.11 -5.15
CA GLY A 57 8.88 -2.87 -5.91
C GLY A 57 8.13 -1.78 -5.17
N TRP A 58 8.23 -0.57 -5.70
CA TRP A 58 7.59 0.63 -5.19
C TRP A 58 6.65 1.22 -6.23
N ILE A 59 5.43 1.54 -5.83
CA ILE A 59 4.50 2.32 -6.63
C ILE A 59 4.63 3.78 -6.17
N ASP A 60 5.07 4.63 -7.09
CA ASP A 60 5.17 6.07 -6.89
C ASP A 60 3.84 6.73 -7.30
N LEU A 61 3.17 7.37 -6.34
CA LEU A 61 1.92 8.09 -6.54
C LEU A 61 2.08 9.60 -6.32
N ALA A 62 3.33 10.10 -6.32
CA ALA A 62 3.58 11.52 -6.17
C ALA A 62 2.78 12.35 -7.18
N GLY A 63 2.04 13.33 -6.68
CA GLY A 63 1.21 14.23 -7.50
C GLY A 63 -0.15 13.70 -7.91
N ILE A 64 -0.55 12.48 -7.50
CA ILE A 64 -1.89 11.94 -7.81
C ILE A 64 -3.02 12.80 -7.23
N TYR A 65 -2.80 13.38 -6.04
CA TYR A 65 -3.74 14.29 -5.38
C TYR A 65 -3.18 15.72 -5.33
N PRO A 66 -3.88 16.72 -5.88
CA PRO A 66 -3.36 18.08 -6.00
C PRO A 66 -2.96 18.69 -4.64
N GLN A 67 -1.77 19.27 -4.56
CA GLN A 67 -1.26 19.92 -3.34
C GLN A 67 -2.19 21.01 -2.81
N ALA A 68 -2.88 21.75 -3.69
CA ALA A 68 -3.85 22.78 -3.31
C ALA A 68 -5.02 22.24 -2.46
N ASN A 69 -5.29 20.94 -2.53
CA ASN A 69 -6.35 20.27 -1.77
C ASN A 69 -5.80 19.50 -0.56
N GLN A 70 -4.48 19.50 -0.34
CA GLN A 70 -3.84 18.78 0.75
C GLN A 70 -3.82 19.64 2.02
N ASN A 71 -4.06 18.99 3.16
CA ASN A 71 -3.72 19.50 4.49
C ASN A 71 -2.81 18.47 5.20
N PRO A 72 -2.20 18.80 6.35
CA PRO A 72 -1.25 17.90 7.03
C PRO A 72 -1.79 16.51 7.37
N ASN A 73 -3.11 16.36 7.46
CA ASN A 73 -3.78 15.08 7.73
C ASN A 73 -4.27 14.37 6.46
N SER A 74 -4.20 15.01 5.29
CA SER A 74 -4.66 14.48 4.00
C SER A 74 -3.64 13.57 3.32
N VAL A 75 -3.18 12.56 4.04
CA VAL A 75 -2.18 11.60 3.58
C VAL A 75 -2.79 10.49 2.70
N LEU A 76 -2.00 9.97 1.77
CA LEU A 76 -2.31 8.74 1.04
C LEU A 76 -2.58 7.59 2.04
N ASN A 77 -3.76 6.99 1.94
CA ASN A 77 -4.21 5.90 2.79
C ASN A 77 -5.49 5.29 2.20
N GLY A 78 -5.48 3.99 1.92
CA GLY A 78 -6.61 3.30 1.30
C GLY A 78 -6.19 2.74 -0.04
N ILE A 79 -6.17 1.42 -0.12
CA ILE A 79 -5.90 0.62 -1.31
C ILE A 79 -7.01 -0.42 -1.37
N ALA A 80 -7.59 -0.65 -2.53
CA ALA A 80 -8.54 -1.73 -2.74
C ALA A 80 -8.28 -2.40 -4.08
N TYR A 81 -8.40 -3.73 -4.11
CA TYR A 81 -8.22 -4.52 -5.32
C TYR A 81 -9.49 -5.28 -5.67
N ASP A 82 -10.02 -4.98 -6.86
CA ASP A 82 -11.10 -5.73 -7.49
C ASP A 82 -10.46 -6.87 -8.30
N GLN A 83 -10.49 -8.09 -7.74
CA GLN A 83 -9.93 -9.27 -8.37
C GLN A 83 -10.69 -9.70 -9.63
N GLU A 84 -12.00 -9.45 -9.72
CA GLU A 84 -12.82 -9.91 -10.85
C GLU A 84 -12.51 -9.11 -12.12
N ALA A 85 -12.37 -7.78 -11.99
CA ALA A 85 -12.10 -6.88 -13.11
C ALA A 85 -10.61 -6.48 -13.23
N ASP A 86 -9.75 -6.95 -12.33
CA ASP A 86 -8.33 -6.59 -12.25
C ASP A 86 -8.09 -5.06 -12.13
N ARG A 87 -8.75 -4.43 -11.17
CA ARG A 87 -8.69 -2.97 -10.95
C ARG A 87 -8.13 -2.64 -9.57
N ILE A 88 -7.24 -1.65 -9.52
CA ILE A 88 -6.68 -1.14 -8.27
C ILE A 88 -7.25 0.25 -8.03
N PHE A 89 -7.76 0.47 -6.83
CA PHE A 89 -8.26 1.76 -6.38
C PHE A 89 -7.38 2.31 -5.26
N VAL A 90 -7.12 3.62 -5.31
CA VAL A 90 -6.39 4.33 -4.26
C VAL A 90 -7.10 5.60 -3.86
N THR A 91 -6.94 5.96 -2.59
CA THR A 91 -7.47 7.20 -2.01
C THR A 91 -6.59 7.67 -0.85
N GLY A 92 -7.04 8.68 -0.13
CA GLY A 92 -6.39 9.18 1.06
C GLY A 92 -7.37 9.72 2.09
N LYS A 93 -6.84 9.98 3.27
CA LYS A 93 -7.62 10.58 4.36
C LYS A 93 -8.12 11.94 3.91
N LEU A 94 -9.41 12.20 4.04
CA LEU A 94 -10.04 13.48 3.65
C LEU A 94 -9.87 13.86 2.17
N TRP A 95 -9.54 12.90 1.29
CA TRP A 95 -9.51 13.16 -0.14
C TRP A 95 -10.93 13.27 -0.66
N SER A 96 -11.17 14.23 -1.55
CA SER A 96 -12.47 14.38 -2.23
C SER A 96 -12.64 13.42 -3.43
N LYS A 97 -11.63 12.58 -3.69
CA LYS A 97 -11.54 11.71 -4.86
C LYS A 97 -11.02 10.33 -4.49
N LEU A 98 -11.51 9.34 -5.23
CA LEU A 98 -10.97 7.99 -5.32
C LEU A 98 -10.52 7.77 -6.77
N PHE A 99 -9.38 7.12 -6.95
CA PHE A 99 -8.77 6.90 -8.26
C PHE A 99 -8.71 5.41 -8.56
N GLU A 100 -9.19 5.00 -9.73
CA GLU A 100 -8.77 3.75 -10.36
C GLU A 100 -7.41 4.00 -11.03
N ILE A 101 -6.42 3.15 -10.77
CA ILE A 101 -5.05 3.30 -11.31
C ILE A 101 -4.63 2.07 -12.10
N LYS A 102 -3.75 2.28 -13.08
CA LYS A 102 -3.04 1.23 -13.79
C LYS A 102 -1.53 1.40 -13.59
N LEU A 103 -0.88 0.31 -13.17
CA LEU A 103 0.56 0.31 -12.94
C LEU A 103 1.31 0.11 -14.26
N ILE A 104 2.37 0.89 -14.44
CA ILE A 104 3.28 0.78 -15.58
C ILE A 104 4.69 0.66 -14.99
N GLU A 105 5.42 -0.35 -15.44
CA GLU A 105 6.80 -0.54 -15.02
C GLU A 105 7.67 0.61 -15.52
N ARG A 106 8.46 1.20 -14.61
CA ARG A 106 9.40 2.26 -14.95
C ARG A 106 10.60 1.62 -15.65
N LYS A 107 10.86 2.04 -16.88
CA LYS A 107 12.06 1.65 -17.65
C LYS A 107 13.31 2.39 -17.17
#